data_AF-A0A6L5YDZ1-F1
#
_entry.id   AF-A0A6L5YDZ1-F1
#
_cell.length_a   1.000
_cell.length_b   1.000
_cell.length_c   1.000
_cell.angle_alpha   90.00
_cell.angle_beta   90.00
_cell.angle_gamma   90.00
#
_symmetry.space_group_name_H-M   'P 1'
#
loop_
_entity.id
_entity.type
_entity.pdbx_description
1 polymer ?
#
loop_
_entity_poly.entity_id
_entity_poly.type
_entity_poly.pdbx_seq_one_letter_code
_entity_poly.pdbx_strand_id
1 'polypeptide(L)'
;MRFNPLWLMLLFLFLFSGGWILLMPLFLVMILLCGGIFLAGASTRGLTKAPRQIWDVLFNARVRANLTLCHAACNVLRRNGWPELTGSASATGFFIDGIDDENAVYEASVQALARLKNGEKSLRIAAASPLFRVVAMCLLALFLVVLLAAAKSANAVSVVAAVVLSWFVAPYVSPSLQGIALGSDDVTALQVQGATFRILTVTAWGGRFSSVERGVEVSTAAKNVIEAEIVED
;
A
#
# COMPACT_ATOMS: atom_id res chain seq x y z
N MET A 1 15.83 -28.39 13.40
CA MET A 1 16.97 -27.44 13.32
C MET A 1 17.53 -27.27 14.72
N ARG A 2 18.80 -27.62 14.96
CA ARG A 2 19.42 -27.48 16.29
C ARG A 2 19.80 -26.01 16.52
N PHE A 3 19.17 -25.38 17.50
CA PHE A 3 19.44 -24.00 17.87
C PHE A 3 20.83 -23.91 18.50
N ASN A 4 21.74 -23.18 17.85
CA ASN A 4 23.13 -23.09 18.28
C ASN A 4 23.30 -21.83 19.16
N PRO A 5 23.64 -21.97 20.46
CA PRO A 5 23.69 -20.85 21.40
C PRO A 5 24.73 -19.78 21.04
N LEU A 6 25.70 -20.12 20.18
CA LEU A 6 26.65 -19.17 19.58
C LEU A 6 25.94 -18.02 18.83
N TRP A 7 24.81 -18.28 18.17
CA TRP A 7 24.05 -17.22 17.49
C TRP A 7 23.42 -16.23 18.46
N LEU A 8 22.95 -16.71 19.61
CA LEU A 8 22.41 -15.88 20.69
C LEU A 8 23.49 -15.02 21.32
N MET A 9 24.67 -15.60 21.55
CA MET A 9 25.81 -14.88 22.12
C MET A 9 26.37 -13.84 21.16
N LEU A 10 26.44 -14.15 19.86
CA LEU A 10 26.82 -13.19 18.81
C LEU A 10 25.78 -12.07 18.67
N LEU A 11 24.48 -12.40 18.71
CA LEU A 11 23.40 -11.41 18.74
C LEU A 11 23.52 -10.52 19.99
N PHE A 12 23.76 -11.09 21.16
CA PHE A 12 23.92 -10.37 22.43
C PHE A 12 25.14 -9.43 22.42
N LEU A 13 26.29 -9.91 21.95
CA LEU A 13 27.51 -9.10 21.80
C LEU A 13 27.31 -7.99 20.76
N PHE A 14 26.62 -8.26 19.67
CA PHE A 14 26.28 -7.28 18.65
C PHE A 14 25.31 -6.20 19.17
N LEU A 15 24.32 -6.58 19.99
CA LEU A 15 23.40 -5.67 20.66
C LEU A 15 24.09 -4.80 21.73
N PHE A 16 25.20 -5.24 22.31
CA PHE A 16 25.93 -4.51 23.36
C PHE A 16 27.20 -3.77 22.88
N SER A 17 27.75 -4.07 21.71
CA SER A 17 29.04 -3.52 21.24
C SER A 17 28.97 -2.10 20.65
N GLY A 18 27.82 -1.44 20.66
CA GLY A 18 27.63 -0.13 20.02
C GLY A 18 27.58 -0.17 18.49
N GLY A 19 27.93 -1.30 17.85
CA GLY A 19 27.77 -1.52 16.41
C GLY A 19 26.30 -1.47 15.94
N TRP A 20 25.36 -1.67 16.87
CA TRP A 20 23.94 -1.46 16.64
C TRP A 20 23.59 -0.01 16.36
N ILE A 21 24.38 1.00 16.74
CA ILE A 21 24.08 2.41 16.41
C ILE A 21 24.14 2.63 14.90
N LEU A 22 25.10 1.99 14.23
CA LEU A 22 25.27 2.07 12.77
C LEU A 22 24.16 1.31 12.02
N LEU A 23 23.64 0.24 12.63
CA LEU A 23 22.60 -0.63 12.08
C LEU A 23 21.20 -0.32 12.64
N MET A 24 21.08 0.61 13.59
CA MET A 24 19.85 1.07 14.22
C MET A 24 18.87 1.63 13.20
N PRO A 25 19.27 2.50 12.25
CA PRO A 25 18.34 2.97 11.22
C PRO A 25 17.84 1.81 10.34
N LEU A 26 18.68 0.83 10.02
CA LEU A 26 18.28 -0.33 9.23
C LEU A 26 17.31 -1.25 10.01
N PHE A 27 17.59 -1.47 11.30
CA PHE A 27 16.75 -2.26 12.20
C PHE A 27 15.39 -1.57 12.46
N LEU A 28 15.40 -0.25 12.59
CA LEU A 28 14.19 0.58 12.73
C LEU A 28 13.32 0.50 11.47
N VAL A 29 13.93 0.65 10.29
CA VAL A 29 13.27 0.48 9.00
C VAL A 29 12.70 -0.93 8.86
N MET A 30 13.43 -1.95 9.31
CA MET A 30 12.94 -3.34 9.29
C MET A 30 11.75 -3.54 10.25
N ILE A 31 11.77 -2.98 11.46
CA ILE A 31 10.62 -3.02 12.39
C ILE A 31 9.42 -2.24 11.85
N LEU A 32 9.66 -1.09 11.22
CA LEU A 32 8.60 -0.27 10.62
C LEU A 32 7.97 -0.94 9.40
N LEU A 33 8.78 -1.58 8.55
CA LEU A 33 8.28 -2.32 7.39
C LEU A 33 7.62 -3.62 7.84
N CYS A 34 8.28 -4.47 8.62
CA CYS A 34 7.72 -5.75 9.04
C CYS A 34 6.54 -5.59 10.01
N GLY A 35 6.64 -4.71 11.01
CA GLY A 35 5.58 -4.44 11.98
C GLY A 35 4.44 -3.62 11.38
N GLY A 36 4.76 -2.62 10.55
CA GLY A 36 3.75 -1.78 9.90
C GLY A 36 2.90 -2.56 8.91
N ILE A 37 3.48 -3.48 8.15
CA ILE A 37 2.72 -4.30 7.21
C ILE A 37 1.88 -5.35 7.95
N PHE A 38 2.35 -5.89 9.09
CA PHE A 38 1.59 -6.82 9.92
C PHE A 38 0.39 -6.13 10.62
N LEU A 39 0.57 -4.90 11.12
CA LEU A 39 -0.52 -4.13 11.77
C LEU A 39 -1.44 -3.40 10.77
N ALA A 40 -1.00 -3.14 9.55
CA ALA A 40 -1.85 -2.49 8.54
C ALA A 40 -2.96 -3.42 8.00
N GLY A 41 -3.03 -4.67 8.45
CA GLY A 41 -4.00 -5.65 7.96
C GLY A 41 -3.76 -6.04 6.49
N ALA A 42 -2.59 -5.71 5.95
CA ALA A 42 -2.25 -6.05 4.58
C ALA A 42 -2.09 -7.57 4.47
N SER A 43 -2.72 -8.16 3.46
CA SER A 43 -2.46 -9.55 3.10
C SER A 43 -0.96 -9.76 2.82
N THR A 44 -0.50 -11.00 2.77
CA THR A 44 0.88 -11.37 2.45
C THR A 44 1.41 -10.76 1.13
N ARG A 45 0.52 -10.29 0.22
CA ARG A 45 0.89 -9.44 -0.94
C ARG A 45 1.47 -8.09 -0.54
N GLY A 46 0.93 -7.43 0.48
CA GLY A 46 1.44 -6.16 0.98
C GLY A 46 2.92 -6.25 1.37
N LEU A 47 3.35 -7.36 1.97
CA LEU A 47 4.73 -7.52 2.43
C LEU A 47 5.76 -7.60 1.29
N THR A 48 5.36 -8.14 0.13
CA THR A 48 6.26 -8.38 -1.02
C THR A 48 6.10 -7.37 -2.13
N LYS A 49 4.88 -6.86 -2.34
CA LYS A 49 4.58 -5.88 -3.39
C LYS A 49 4.58 -4.43 -2.90
N ALA A 50 4.45 -4.16 -1.59
CA ALA A 50 4.41 -2.78 -1.10
C ALA A 50 5.65 -1.95 -1.47
N PRO A 51 6.91 -2.44 -1.41
CA PRO A 51 8.05 -1.61 -1.79
C PRO A 51 7.98 -1.13 -3.24
N ARG A 52 7.62 -2.03 -4.17
CA ARG A 52 7.41 -1.68 -5.58
C ARG A 52 6.21 -0.76 -5.76
N GLN A 53 5.09 -1.04 -5.09
CA GLN A 53 3.90 -0.21 -5.19
C GLN A 53 4.10 1.20 -4.60
N ILE A 54 4.86 1.35 -3.51
CA ILE A 54 5.26 2.66 -2.97
C ILE A 54 6.09 3.42 -4.01
N TRP A 55 7.08 2.74 -4.61
CA TRP A 55 7.92 3.32 -5.67
C TRP A 55 7.07 3.77 -6.87
N ASP A 56 6.20 2.90 -7.34
CA ASP A 56 5.33 3.15 -8.49
C ASP A 56 4.35 4.30 -8.21
N VAL A 57 3.80 4.41 -7.00
CA VAL A 57 2.94 5.55 -6.62
C VAL A 57 3.72 6.86 -6.59
N LEU A 58 4.97 6.84 -6.12
CA LEU A 58 5.81 8.04 -6.08
C LEU A 58 6.19 8.53 -7.50
N PHE A 59 6.58 7.61 -8.38
CA PHE A 59 7.19 7.97 -9.67
C PHE A 59 6.29 7.80 -10.90
N ASN A 60 5.17 7.08 -10.81
CA ASN A 60 4.31 6.79 -11.95
C ASN A 60 2.91 7.40 -11.78
N ALA A 61 2.65 8.47 -12.53
CA ALA A 61 1.35 9.16 -12.53
C ALA A 61 0.19 8.24 -12.91
N ARG A 62 0.40 7.26 -13.80
CA ARG A 62 -0.64 6.30 -14.21
C ARG A 62 -1.01 5.36 -13.08
N VAL A 63 -0.04 4.95 -12.27
CA VAL A 63 -0.28 4.12 -11.09
C VAL A 63 -1.04 4.90 -10.02
N ARG A 64 -0.71 6.19 -9.81
CA ARG A 64 -1.50 7.06 -8.92
C ARG A 64 -2.94 7.25 -9.40
N ALA A 65 -3.14 7.46 -10.70
CA ALA A 65 -4.46 7.60 -11.30
C ALA A 65 -5.31 6.34 -11.05
N ASN A 66 -4.74 5.17 -11.31
CA ASN A 66 -5.40 3.89 -11.10
C ASN A 66 -5.66 3.60 -9.62
N LEU A 67 -4.73 3.97 -8.73
CA LEU A 67 -4.94 3.85 -7.28
C LEU A 67 -6.03 4.78 -6.77
N THR A 68 -6.10 6.00 -7.31
CA THR A 68 -7.18 6.95 -7.01
C THR A 68 -8.53 6.40 -7.43
N LEU A 69 -8.62 5.81 -8.63
CA LEU A 69 -9.83 5.17 -9.12
C LEU A 69 -10.20 3.94 -8.28
N CYS A 70 -9.22 3.12 -7.87
CA CYS A 70 -9.41 1.98 -6.98
C CYS A 70 -10.03 2.41 -5.64
N HIS A 71 -9.47 3.42 -4.98
CA HIS A 71 -10.02 3.97 -3.73
C HIS A 71 -11.44 4.50 -3.90
N ALA A 72 -11.72 5.17 -5.02
CA ALA A 72 -13.06 5.64 -5.34
C ALA A 72 -14.04 4.50 -5.60
N ALA A 73 -13.63 3.44 -6.31
CA ALA A 73 -14.44 2.25 -6.55
C ALA A 73 -14.76 1.53 -5.23
N CYS A 74 -13.78 1.30 -4.36
CA CYS A 74 -14.00 0.74 -3.03
C CYS A 74 -14.98 1.57 -2.19
N ASN A 75 -14.89 2.91 -2.26
CA ASN A 75 -15.81 3.79 -1.56
C ASN A 75 -17.24 3.73 -2.12
N VAL A 76 -17.40 3.55 -3.43
CA VAL A 76 -18.70 3.34 -4.05
C VAL A 76 -19.27 1.98 -3.62
N LEU A 77 -18.49 0.91 -3.69
CA LEU A 77 -18.89 -0.42 -3.21
C LEU A 77 -19.33 -0.39 -1.75
N ARG A 78 -18.56 0.27 -0.88
CA ARG A 78 -18.90 0.43 0.54
C ARG A 78 -20.24 1.16 0.75
N ARG A 79 -20.53 2.18 -0.07
CA ARG A 79 -21.83 2.88 -0.04
C ARG A 79 -22.97 2.00 -0.54
N ASN A 80 -22.67 1.04 -1.42
CA ASN A 80 -23.62 0.05 -1.93
C ASN A 80 -23.81 -1.15 -0.97
N GLY A 81 -23.23 -1.10 0.25
CA GLY A 81 -23.42 -2.12 1.29
C GLY A 81 -22.34 -3.20 1.36
N TRP A 82 -21.29 -3.11 0.54
CA TRP A 82 -20.15 -4.02 0.64
C TRP A 82 -19.28 -3.69 1.87
N PRO A 83 -18.55 -4.69 2.42
CA PRO A 83 -17.57 -4.44 3.48
C PRO A 83 -16.47 -3.47 3.01
N GLU A 84 -15.64 -3.02 3.95
CA GLU A 84 -14.50 -2.18 3.60
C GLU A 84 -13.46 -3.01 2.83
N LEU A 85 -13.44 -2.84 1.51
CA LEU A 85 -12.54 -3.54 0.60
C LEU A 85 -11.26 -2.74 0.37
N THR A 86 -10.15 -3.45 0.21
CA THR A 86 -8.85 -2.87 -0.15
C THR A 86 -8.44 -3.31 -1.54
N GLY A 87 -7.48 -2.60 -2.13
CA GLY A 87 -6.97 -2.97 -3.44
C GLY A 87 -5.57 -2.43 -3.69
N SER A 88 -4.98 -2.94 -4.76
CA SER A 88 -3.67 -2.50 -5.27
C SER A 88 -3.80 -2.00 -6.71
N ALA A 89 -2.87 -1.16 -7.14
CA ALA A 89 -2.91 -0.56 -8.48
C ALA A 89 -1.61 -0.80 -9.24
N SER A 90 -1.73 -0.90 -10.55
CA SER A 90 -0.64 -1.03 -11.52
C SER A 90 -0.80 0.04 -12.62
N ALA A 91 0.12 0.08 -13.58
CA ALA A 91 -0.01 0.99 -14.72
C ALA A 91 -1.16 0.58 -15.69
N THR A 92 -1.53 -0.69 -15.72
CA THR A 92 -2.58 -1.23 -16.62
C THR A 92 -3.95 -1.24 -15.97
N GLY A 93 -4.06 -1.14 -14.65
CA GLY A 93 -5.33 -1.24 -13.96
C GLY A 93 -5.20 -1.25 -12.45
N PHE A 94 -6.17 -1.88 -11.79
CA PHE A 94 -6.14 -2.11 -10.35
C PHE A 94 -6.86 -3.41 -9.98
N PHE A 95 -6.58 -3.93 -8.80
CA PHE A 95 -7.16 -5.15 -8.26
C PHE A 95 -7.85 -4.84 -6.93
N ILE A 96 -9.09 -5.29 -6.76
CA ILE A 96 -9.82 -5.21 -5.49
C ILE A 96 -9.84 -6.59 -4.85
N ASP A 97 -9.31 -6.69 -3.63
CA ASP A 97 -9.23 -7.93 -2.86
C ASP A 97 -10.57 -8.22 -2.15
N GLY A 98 -10.97 -9.49 -2.09
CA GLY A 98 -12.08 -9.94 -1.24
C GLY A 98 -13.49 -9.79 -1.81
N ILE A 99 -13.62 -9.52 -3.11
CA ILE A 99 -14.89 -9.47 -3.84
C ILE A 99 -14.82 -10.37 -5.07
N ASP A 100 -15.90 -11.12 -5.33
CA ASP A 100 -15.98 -12.05 -6.45
C ASP A 100 -16.96 -11.55 -7.54
N ASP A 101 -17.73 -10.49 -7.26
CA ASP A 101 -18.72 -9.92 -8.19
C ASP A 101 -18.08 -8.91 -9.16
N GLU A 102 -17.79 -9.40 -10.38
CA GLU A 102 -17.20 -8.61 -11.46
C GLU A 102 -18.07 -7.42 -11.87
N ASN A 103 -19.38 -7.63 -11.96
CA ASN A 103 -20.32 -6.61 -12.43
C ASN A 103 -20.43 -5.48 -11.42
N ALA A 104 -20.56 -5.81 -10.13
CA ALA A 104 -20.57 -4.82 -9.07
C ALA A 104 -19.29 -3.97 -9.06
N VAL A 105 -18.13 -4.62 -9.25
CA VAL A 105 -16.84 -3.92 -9.31
C VAL A 105 -16.74 -3.04 -10.56
N TYR A 106 -17.17 -3.53 -11.73
CA TYR A 106 -17.17 -2.75 -12.97
C TYR A 106 -18.06 -1.51 -12.86
N GLU A 107 -19.31 -1.69 -12.45
CA GLU A 107 -20.28 -0.59 -12.29
C GLU A 107 -19.78 0.44 -11.27
N ALA A 108 -19.26 -0.03 -10.12
CA ALA A 108 -18.69 0.84 -9.11
C ALA A 108 -17.48 1.63 -9.65
N SER A 109 -16.65 1.01 -10.49
CA SER A 109 -15.49 1.65 -11.11
C SER A 109 -15.89 2.71 -12.13
N VAL A 110 -16.89 2.43 -12.98
CA VAL A 110 -17.44 3.39 -13.95
C VAL A 110 -18.09 4.56 -13.23
N GLN A 111 -18.91 4.28 -12.21
CA GLN A 111 -19.56 5.32 -11.40
C GLN A 111 -18.55 6.18 -10.64
N ALA A 112 -17.52 5.55 -10.06
CA ALA A 112 -16.43 6.24 -9.38
C ALA A 112 -15.67 7.16 -10.34
N LEU A 113 -15.32 6.68 -11.54
CA LEU A 113 -14.63 7.48 -12.55
C LEU A 113 -15.45 8.70 -12.98
N ALA A 114 -16.75 8.53 -13.21
CA ALA A 114 -17.64 9.63 -13.58
C ALA A 114 -17.68 10.71 -12.48
N ARG A 115 -17.79 10.30 -11.22
CA ARG A 115 -17.84 11.22 -10.06
C ARG A 115 -16.51 11.92 -9.80
N LEU A 116 -15.38 11.22 -9.98
CA LEU A 116 -14.06 11.82 -9.93
C LEU A 116 -13.86 12.87 -11.02
N LYS A 117 -14.32 12.59 -12.26
CA LYS A 117 -14.31 13.54 -13.37
C LYS A 117 -15.20 14.75 -13.13
N ASN A 118 -16.31 14.57 -12.41
CA ASN A 118 -17.19 15.66 -11.95
C ASN A 118 -16.62 16.44 -10.75
N GLY A 119 -15.41 16.11 -10.28
CA GLY A 119 -14.69 16.87 -9.24
C GLY A 119 -14.94 16.40 -7.80
N GLU A 120 -15.63 15.27 -7.58
CA GLU A 120 -15.87 14.76 -6.22
C GLU A 120 -14.57 14.25 -5.58
N LYS A 121 -13.93 15.11 -4.77
CA LYS A 121 -12.61 14.82 -4.19
C LYS A 121 -12.62 13.82 -3.03
N SER A 122 -13.77 13.67 -2.36
CA SER A 122 -13.92 12.83 -1.15
C SER A 122 -13.79 11.34 -1.45
N LEU A 123 -14.10 10.89 -2.66
CA LEU A 123 -14.05 9.48 -3.06
C LEU A 123 -12.62 8.91 -3.11
N ARG A 124 -11.62 9.77 -3.27
CA ARG A 124 -10.21 9.37 -3.40
C ARG A 124 -9.61 8.79 -2.12
N ILE A 125 -10.23 9.11 -0.98
CA ILE A 125 -9.70 8.80 0.34
C ILE A 125 -10.27 7.46 0.80
N ALA A 126 -9.41 6.43 0.86
CA ALA A 126 -9.76 5.13 1.43
C ALA A 126 -9.23 5.03 2.86
N ALA A 127 -10.13 4.86 3.83
CA ALA A 127 -9.77 4.78 5.24
C ALA A 127 -8.92 3.53 5.56
N ALA A 128 -9.21 2.39 4.94
CA ALA A 128 -8.43 1.16 5.08
C ALA A 128 -7.19 1.03 4.18
N SER A 129 -6.72 2.07 3.47
CA SER A 129 -5.59 1.92 2.53
C SER A 129 -4.31 1.44 3.24
N PRO A 130 -3.85 0.18 3.04
CA PRO A 130 -2.70 -0.35 3.78
C PRO A 130 -1.40 0.34 3.38
N LEU A 131 -1.30 0.71 2.09
CA LEU A 131 -0.15 1.42 1.53
C LEU A 131 0.11 2.75 2.26
N PHE A 132 -0.90 3.60 2.35
CA PHE A 132 -0.77 4.92 2.97
C PHE A 132 -0.63 4.84 4.48
N ARG A 133 -1.14 3.78 5.12
CA ARG A 133 -0.88 3.53 6.54
C ARG A 133 0.60 3.23 6.78
N VAL A 134 1.21 2.35 5.98
CA VAL A 134 2.65 2.05 6.07
C VAL A 134 3.49 3.29 5.78
N VAL A 135 3.16 4.06 4.74
CA VAL A 135 3.85 5.32 4.43
C VAL A 135 3.72 6.32 5.59
N ALA A 136 2.54 6.46 6.19
CA ALA A 136 2.33 7.32 7.36
C ALA A 136 3.17 6.88 8.57
N MET A 137 3.21 5.57 8.87
CA MET A 137 4.01 4.99 9.95
C MET A 137 5.50 5.31 9.76
N CYS A 138 6.01 5.15 8.53
CA CYS A 138 7.41 5.42 8.19
C CYS A 138 7.76 6.90 8.32
N LEU A 139 6.96 7.80 7.72
CA LEU A 139 7.19 9.24 7.77
C LEU A 139 7.13 9.77 9.20
N LEU A 140 6.15 9.32 9.98
CA LEU A 140 5.97 9.77 11.35
C LEU A 140 7.07 9.23 12.27
N ALA A 141 7.47 7.97 12.12
CA ALA A 141 8.59 7.44 12.88
C ALA A 141 9.90 8.17 12.56
N LEU A 142 10.16 8.46 11.27
CA LEU A 142 11.32 9.24 10.86
C LEU A 142 11.30 10.63 11.49
N PHE A 143 10.16 11.33 11.42
CA PHE A 143 9.98 12.65 12.02
C PHE A 143 10.24 12.65 13.53
N LEU A 144 9.66 11.69 14.27
CA LEU A 144 9.85 11.58 15.72
C LEU A 144 11.31 11.25 16.08
N VAL A 145 11.96 10.35 15.34
CA VAL A 145 13.37 10.00 15.59
C VAL A 145 14.29 11.20 15.32
N VAL A 146 14.05 11.95 14.25
CA VAL A 146 14.80 13.19 13.97
C VAL A 146 14.59 14.22 15.08
N LEU A 147 13.37 14.37 15.58
CA LEU A 147 13.07 15.27 16.69
C LEU A 147 13.80 14.86 17.98
N LEU A 148 13.82 13.56 18.31
CA LEU A 148 14.54 13.02 19.46
C LEU A 148 16.06 13.22 19.35
N ALA A 149 16.62 13.03 18.15
CA ALA A 149 18.03 13.29 17.85
C ALA A 149 18.36 14.78 18.01
N ALA A 150 17.52 15.68 17.48
CA ALA A 150 17.68 17.12 17.62
C ALA A 150 17.62 17.56 19.09
N ALA A 151 16.73 16.94 19.89
CA ALA A 151 16.64 17.17 21.33
C ALA A 151 17.76 16.50 22.14
N LYS A 152 18.72 15.80 21.49
CA LYS A 152 19.79 15.02 22.14
C LYS A 152 19.28 13.98 23.15
N SER A 153 18.04 13.53 22.99
CA SER A 153 17.36 12.56 23.87
C SER A 153 17.19 11.20 23.21
N ALA A 154 17.70 11.02 21.98
CA ALA A 154 17.64 9.77 21.25
C ALA A 154 18.44 8.67 21.95
N ASN A 155 17.73 7.76 22.60
CA ASN A 155 18.23 6.48 23.11
C ASN A 155 17.34 5.34 22.60
N ALA A 156 17.74 4.09 22.84
CA ALA A 156 17.01 2.93 22.34
C ALA A 156 15.53 2.90 22.79
N VAL A 157 15.25 3.30 24.03
CA VAL A 157 13.89 3.31 24.59
C VAL A 157 13.03 4.39 23.93
N SER A 158 13.55 5.61 23.79
CA SER A 158 12.80 6.71 23.16
C SER A 158 12.53 6.45 21.69
N VAL A 159 13.48 5.80 21.00
CA VAL A 159 13.33 5.42 19.59
C VAL A 159 12.27 4.34 19.41
N VAL A 160 12.28 3.30 20.26
CA VAL A 160 11.23 2.27 20.24
C VAL A 160 9.87 2.88 20.56
N ALA A 161 9.79 3.76 21.56
CA ALA A 161 8.56 4.48 21.90
C ALA A 161 8.05 5.32 20.72
N ALA A 162 8.93 6.01 19.99
CA ALA A 162 8.57 6.77 18.80
C ALA A 162 7.99 5.90 17.68
N VAL A 163 8.55 4.70 17.46
CA VAL A 163 8.01 3.75 16.48
C VAL A 163 6.63 3.25 16.90
N VAL A 164 6.47 2.85 18.17
CA VAL A 164 5.17 2.39 18.67
C VAL A 164 4.13 3.51 18.57
N LEU A 165 4.48 4.74 18.93
CA LEU A 165 3.61 5.90 18.78
C LEU A 165 3.22 6.13 17.31
N SER A 166 4.15 5.92 16.38
CA SER A 166 3.84 6.10 14.96
C SER A 166 2.76 5.14 14.48
N TRP A 167 2.66 3.95 15.08
CA TRP A 167 1.64 2.96 14.72
C TRP A 167 0.23 3.40 15.08
N PHE A 168 0.05 4.04 16.24
CA PHE A 168 -1.25 4.54 16.69
C PHE A 168 -1.69 5.80 15.96
N VAL A 169 -0.74 6.65 15.59
CA VAL A 169 -1.04 7.94 14.96
C VAL A 169 -1.21 7.80 13.44
N ALA A 170 -0.54 6.82 12.81
CA ALA A 170 -0.59 6.62 11.36
C ALA A 170 -1.98 6.53 10.73
N PRO A 171 -2.98 5.82 11.30
CA PRO A 171 -4.34 5.78 10.75
C PRO A 171 -5.02 7.14 10.65
N TYR A 172 -4.66 8.09 11.53
CA TYR A 172 -5.21 9.45 11.52
C TYR A 172 -4.50 10.35 10.50
N VAL A 173 -3.22 10.08 10.21
CA VAL A 173 -2.41 10.86 9.28
C VAL A 173 -2.56 10.36 7.83
N SER A 174 -2.86 9.07 7.63
CA SER A 174 -2.97 8.47 6.29
C SER A 174 -3.98 9.13 5.35
N PRO A 175 -5.17 9.60 5.80
CA PRO A 175 -6.12 10.30 4.92
C PRO A 175 -5.56 11.61 4.35
N SER A 176 -4.80 12.35 5.16
CA SER A 176 -4.15 13.60 4.74
C SER A 176 -3.06 13.34 3.70
N LEU A 177 -2.25 12.29 3.89
CA LEU A 177 -1.23 11.88 2.93
C LEU A 177 -1.85 11.44 1.59
N GLN A 178 -2.99 10.76 1.62
CA GLN A 178 -3.74 10.41 0.42
C GLN A 178 -4.19 11.66 -0.33
N GLY A 179 -4.72 12.66 0.38
CA GLY A 179 -5.16 13.92 -0.25
C GLY A 179 -4.04 14.70 -0.96
N ILE A 180 -2.80 14.58 -0.48
CA ILE A 180 -1.62 15.21 -1.08
C ILE A 180 -1.07 14.38 -2.25
N ALA A 181 -0.97 13.06 -2.07
CA ALA A 181 -0.35 12.17 -3.05
C ALA A 181 -1.28 11.82 -4.22
N LEU A 182 -2.60 11.81 -4.03
CA LEU A 182 -3.58 11.38 -5.01
C LEU A 182 -4.34 12.58 -5.60
N GLY A 183 -3.87 13.06 -6.76
CA GLY A 183 -4.48 14.16 -7.51
C GLY A 183 -5.69 13.72 -8.35
N SER A 184 -6.69 14.61 -8.51
CA SER A 184 -7.81 14.39 -9.46
C SER A 184 -7.37 14.43 -10.91
N ASP A 185 -6.33 15.21 -11.17
CA ASP A 185 -5.98 15.63 -12.53
C ASP A 185 -5.43 14.42 -13.31
N ASP A 186 -4.80 13.50 -12.58
CA ASP A 186 -4.27 12.22 -13.06
C ASP A 186 -5.38 11.27 -13.60
N VAL A 187 -6.64 11.40 -13.15
CA VAL A 187 -7.74 10.45 -13.49
C VAL A 187 -8.55 10.87 -14.72
N THR A 188 -8.41 12.12 -15.17
CA THR A 188 -9.23 12.69 -16.26
C THR A 188 -9.05 11.96 -17.60
N ALA A 189 -7.84 11.45 -17.85
CA ALA A 189 -7.48 10.72 -19.07
C ALA A 189 -7.79 9.22 -19.02
N LEU A 190 -8.29 8.68 -17.89
CA LEU A 190 -8.57 7.25 -17.75
C LEU A 190 -9.94 6.85 -18.33
N GLN A 191 -9.98 5.61 -18.82
CA GLN A 191 -11.18 4.86 -19.15
C GLN A 191 -11.11 3.45 -18.56
N VAL A 192 -12.23 2.95 -18.06
CA VAL A 192 -12.37 1.57 -17.58
C VAL A 192 -12.70 0.69 -18.79
N GLN A 193 -11.90 -0.32 -19.07
CA GLN A 193 -12.11 -1.24 -20.20
C GLN A 193 -12.94 -2.46 -19.79
N GLY A 194 -12.72 -3.01 -18.60
CA GLY A 194 -13.42 -4.21 -18.13
C GLY A 194 -13.01 -4.61 -16.71
N ALA A 195 -13.77 -5.52 -16.12
CA ALA A 195 -13.47 -6.15 -14.84
C ALA A 195 -13.49 -7.66 -15.03
N THR A 196 -12.52 -8.37 -14.44
CA THR A 196 -12.41 -9.84 -14.55
C THR A 196 -12.01 -10.42 -13.19
N PHE A 197 -12.69 -11.46 -12.77
CA PHE A 197 -12.35 -12.17 -11.55
C PHE A 197 -11.02 -12.90 -11.75
N ARG A 198 -10.10 -12.71 -10.82
CA ARG A 198 -8.82 -13.42 -10.82
C ARG A 198 -8.49 -13.97 -9.46
N ILE A 199 -8.12 -15.24 -9.47
CA ILE A 199 -7.44 -15.88 -8.35
C ILE A 199 -5.94 -15.72 -8.57
N LEU A 200 -5.33 -14.85 -7.78
CA LEU A 200 -3.91 -14.57 -7.88
C LEU A 200 -3.20 -15.35 -6.78
N THR A 201 -2.40 -16.34 -7.20
CA THR A 201 -1.48 -17.05 -6.32
C THR A 201 -0.18 -16.26 -6.23
N VAL A 202 0.10 -15.73 -5.05
CA VAL A 202 1.33 -14.96 -4.81
C VAL A 202 2.31 -15.82 -4.06
N THR A 203 3.42 -16.11 -4.73
CA THR A 203 4.53 -16.88 -4.17
C THR A 203 5.61 -15.93 -3.66
N ALA A 204 5.97 -16.06 -2.39
CA ALA A 204 7.12 -15.41 -1.79
C ALA A 204 8.26 -16.42 -1.54
N TRP A 205 9.49 -15.91 -1.54
CA TRP A 205 10.70 -16.66 -1.17
C TRP A 205 10.89 -17.97 -1.95
N GLY A 206 10.89 -17.86 -3.29
CA GLY A 206 11.13 -19.00 -4.18
C GLY A 206 10.02 -20.06 -4.16
N GLY A 207 8.80 -19.69 -3.76
CA GLY A 207 7.64 -20.61 -3.75
C GLY A 207 7.34 -21.25 -2.39
N ARG A 208 8.12 -20.96 -1.35
CA ARG A 208 7.93 -21.53 0.00
C ARG A 208 6.70 -21.01 0.72
N PHE A 209 6.27 -19.79 0.40
CA PHE A 209 5.03 -19.22 0.91
C PHE A 209 4.15 -18.87 -0.27
N SER A 210 2.99 -19.51 -0.37
CA SER A 210 1.96 -19.14 -1.35
C SER A 210 0.74 -18.63 -0.61
N SER A 211 0.20 -17.51 -1.08
CA SER A 211 -1.10 -17.02 -0.65
C SER A 211 -2.00 -16.93 -1.86
N VAL A 212 -3.18 -17.54 -1.74
CA VAL A 212 -4.23 -17.49 -2.75
C VAL A 212 -5.17 -16.39 -2.31
N GLU A 213 -5.23 -15.30 -3.07
CA GLU A 213 -6.20 -14.24 -2.79
C GLU A 213 -7.11 -14.05 -4.00
N ARG A 214 -8.39 -13.93 -3.68
CA ARG A 214 -9.51 -13.81 -4.62
C ARG A 214 -9.91 -12.35 -4.70
N GLY A 215 -10.28 -11.92 -5.89
CA GLY A 215 -10.63 -10.53 -6.14
C GLY A 215 -10.89 -10.29 -7.62
N VAL A 216 -11.22 -9.05 -7.92
CA VAL A 216 -11.52 -8.61 -9.29
C VAL A 216 -10.43 -7.65 -9.77
N GLU A 217 -9.86 -7.96 -10.93
CA GLU A 217 -8.95 -7.07 -11.66
C GLU A 217 -9.74 -6.19 -12.62
N VAL A 218 -9.52 -4.88 -12.55
CA VAL A 218 -10.12 -3.88 -13.42
C VAL A 218 -9.04 -3.31 -14.34
N SER A 219 -9.24 -3.44 -15.65
CA SER A 219 -8.34 -2.93 -16.68
C SER A 219 -8.68 -1.48 -17.04
N THR A 220 -7.64 -0.67 -17.25
CA THR A 220 -7.76 0.77 -17.55
C THR A 220 -6.88 1.18 -18.71
N ALA A 221 -7.46 1.96 -19.62
CA ALA A 221 -6.74 2.57 -20.73
C ALA A 221 -6.64 4.08 -20.56
N ALA A 222 -5.57 4.66 -21.12
CA ALA A 222 -5.51 6.08 -21.35
C ALA A 222 -6.30 6.40 -22.62
N LYS A 223 -7.06 7.50 -22.61
CA LYS A 223 -7.96 7.95 -23.70
C LYS A 223 -7.32 8.05 -25.10
N ASN A 224 -5.98 8.03 -25.19
CA ASN A 224 -5.23 8.14 -26.44
C ASN A 224 -4.56 6.82 -26.89
N VAL A 225 -4.83 5.69 -26.26
CA VAL A 225 -4.33 4.39 -26.72
C VAL A 225 -5.43 3.75 -27.55
N ILE A 226 -5.41 4.03 -28.86
CA ILE A 226 -6.05 3.16 -29.85
C ILE A 226 -5.23 1.87 -29.78
N GLU A 227 -5.76 0.85 -29.11
CA GLU A 227 -5.23 -0.51 -29.28
C GLU A 227 -5.45 -0.87 -30.75
N ALA A 228 -4.35 -1.00 -31.49
CA ALA A 228 -4.36 -1.59 -32.80
C ALA A 228 -4.81 -3.04 -32.63
N GLU A 229 -6.09 -3.28 -32.87
CA GLU A 229 -6.64 -4.60 -33.14
C GLU A 229 -5.87 -5.16 -34.35
N ILE A 230 -4.97 -6.10 -34.08
CA ILE A 230 -4.36 -6.91 -35.14
C ILE A 230 -5.46 -7.87 -35.58
N VAL A 231 -6.17 -7.49 -36.64
CA VAL A 231 -6.97 -8.41 -37.43
C VAL A 231 -5.97 -9.31 -38.17
N GLU A 232 -5.83 -10.55 -37.72
CA GLU A 232 -5.21 -11.59 -38.53
C GLU A 232 -6.22 -12.00 -39.61
N ASP A 233 -5.92 -11.66 -40.86
CA ASP A 233 -6.55 -12.23 -42.07
C ASP A 233 -6.03 -13.65 -42.36
#